data_AF-L5L5Y6-F1
#
_entry.id   AF-L5L5Y6-F1
#
_cell.length_a   1.000
_cell.length_b   1.000
_cell.length_c   1.000
_cell.angle_alpha   90.00
_cell.angle_beta   90.00
_cell.angle_gamma   90.00
#
_symmetry.space_group_name_H-M   'P 1'
#
loop_
_entity.id
_entity.type
_entity.pdbx_description
1 polymer ?
#
loop_
_entity_poly.entity_id
_entity_poly.type
_entity_poly.pdbx_seq_one_letter_code
_entity_poly.pdbx_strand_id
1 'polypeptide(L)'
;MSLLIPEKFQHILRVLNTNINGQWKIAFAITAIKDMGRRYAHVVLRKADINLTKRAGELTEDEVERGITIMQNPCQYKIPDLFLDRRT
;
A
#
# COMPACT_ATOMS: atom_id res chain seq x y z
N MET A 1 -17.74 0.25 -8.89
CA MET A 1 -17.88 1.69 -8.56
C MET A 1 -19.17 1.82 -7.78
N SER A 2 -19.10 1.99 -6.45
CA SER A 2 -20.29 2.28 -5.64
C SER A 2 -20.66 3.75 -5.79
N LEU A 3 -21.96 4.03 -5.89
CA LEU A 3 -22.52 5.39 -6.01
C LEU A 3 -22.56 6.16 -4.68
N LEU A 4 -22.26 5.48 -3.57
CA LEU A 4 -22.22 6.04 -2.23
C LEU A 4 -20.77 6.14 -1.77
N ILE A 5 -20.38 7.35 -1.32
CA ILE A 5 -19.12 7.56 -0.60
C ILE A 5 -19.23 6.75 0.70
N PRO A 6 -18.28 5.84 1.00
CA PRO A 6 -18.35 5.09 2.25
C PRO A 6 -18.29 6.06 3.44
N GLU A 7 -19.14 5.87 4.44
CA GLU A 7 -19.24 6.76 5.63
C GLU A 7 -17.92 6.84 6.41
N LYS A 8 -17.04 5.84 6.26
CA LYS A 8 -15.69 5.78 6.84
C LYS A 8 -14.62 5.95 5.78
N PHE A 9 -14.60 7.09 5.10
CA PHE A 9 -13.51 7.43 4.20
C PHE A 9 -12.38 8.16 4.93
N GLN A 10 -11.18 7.60 4.92
CA GLN A 10 -10.00 8.26 5.48
C GLN A 10 -9.31 9.13 4.43
N HIS A 11 -9.42 10.45 4.57
CA HIS A 11 -8.81 11.40 3.63
C HIS A 11 -7.28 11.45 3.72
N ILE A 12 -6.74 11.29 4.93
CA ILE A 12 -5.30 11.31 5.19
C ILE A 12 -4.98 10.07 6.02
N LEU A 13 -4.12 9.21 5.48
CA LEU A 13 -3.60 8.02 6.15
C LEU A 13 -2.15 8.28 6.51
N ARG A 14 -1.75 8.00 7.76
CA ARG A 14 -0.36 8.09 8.16
C ARG A 14 0.25 6.70 8.20
N VAL A 15 1.16 6.41 7.27
CA VAL A 15 1.80 5.10 7.13
C VAL A 15 3.30 5.30 7.07
N LEU A 16 4.06 4.57 7.89
CA LEU A 16 5.53 4.62 7.93
C LEU A 16 6.10 6.05 7.96
N ASN A 17 5.59 6.89 8.87
CA ASN A 17 5.95 8.31 9.03
C ASN A 17 5.63 9.23 7.84
N THR A 18 4.92 8.75 6.82
CA THR A 18 4.48 9.56 5.67
C THR A 18 2.97 9.78 5.66
N ASN A 19 2.56 10.95 5.17
CA ASN A 19 1.15 11.28 4.98
C ASN A 19 0.72 10.88 3.57
N ILE A 20 -0.20 9.92 3.48
CA ILE A 20 -0.75 9.39 2.24
C ILE A 20 -2.11 10.03 1.98
N ASN A 21 -2.35 10.47 0.75
CA ASN A 21 -3.64 11.00 0.32
C ASN A 21 -4.63 9.85 0.01
N GLY A 22 -5.73 9.79 0.74
CA GLY A 22 -6.79 8.81 0.59
C GLY A 22 -7.56 8.89 -0.74
N GLN A 23 -7.55 10.05 -1.40
CA GLN A 23 -8.26 10.25 -2.67
C GLN A 23 -7.61 9.51 -3.84
N TRP A 24 -6.31 9.24 -3.76
CA TRP A 24 -5.58 8.58 -4.83
C TRP A 24 -5.82 7.07 -4.83
N LYS A 25 -5.64 6.44 -5.98
CA LYS A 25 -5.63 4.97 -6.06
C LYS A 25 -4.46 4.45 -5.25
N ILE A 26 -4.66 3.32 -4.57
CA ILE A 26 -3.69 2.74 -3.64
C ILE A 26 -2.31 2.53 -4.31
N ALA A 27 -2.30 2.07 -5.56
CA ALA A 27 -1.07 1.83 -6.33
C ALA A 27 -0.17 3.08 -6.45
N PHE A 28 -0.76 4.28 -6.47
CA PHE A 28 -0.01 5.54 -6.50
C PHE A 28 0.17 6.12 -5.10
N ALA A 29 -0.82 5.97 -4.23
CA ALA A 29 -0.79 6.49 -2.88
C ALA A 29 0.39 5.93 -2.06
N ILE A 30 0.70 4.64 -2.23
CA ILE A 30 1.82 3.97 -1.54
C ILE A 30 3.19 4.49 -2.01
N THR A 31 3.31 5.02 -3.23
CA THR A 31 4.58 5.55 -3.75
C THR A 31 5.03 6.85 -3.08
N ALA A 32 4.20 7.45 -2.23
CA ALA A 32 4.58 8.57 -1.38
C ALA A 32 5.57 8.17 -0.27
N ILE A 33 5.63 6.88 0.08
CA ILE A 33 6.60 6.34 1.03
C ILE A 33 7.97 6.30 0.35
N LYS A 34 9.02 6.71 1.07
CA LYS A 34 10.40 6.70 0.56
C LYS A 34 10.80 5.27 0.17
N ASP A 35 11.52 5.14 -0.95
CA ASP A 35 12.02 3.86 -1.48
C ASP A 35 10.92 2.89 -1.96
N MET A 36 9.64 3.31 -1.96
CA MET A 36 8.52 2.55 -2.55
C MET A 36 8.30 2.93 -4.02
N GLY A 37 8.93 2.19 -4.94
CA GLY A 37 8.68 2.35 -6.37
C GLY A 37 7.32 1.80 -6.83
N ARG A 38 6.82 2.28 -7.98
CA ARG A 38 5.55 1.79 -8.59
C ARG A 38 5.52 0.27 -8.78
N ARG A 39 6.64 -0.31 -9.20
CA ARG A 39 6.77 -1.77 -9.39
C ARG A 39 6.66 -2.52 -8.07
N TYR A 40 7.27 -2.00 -7.00
CA TYR A 40 7.29 -2.65 -5.70
C TYR A 40 5.93 -2.54 -5.02
N ALA A 41 5.29 -1.36 -5.09
CA ALA A 41 3.92 -1.16 -4.64
C ALA A 41 2.94 -2.15 -5.30
N HIS A 42 3.05 -2.38 -6.60
CA HIS A 42 2.21 -3.37 -7.30
C HIS A 42 2.43 -4.81 -6.80
N VAL A 43 3.67 -5.20 -6.49
CA VAL A 43 3.97 -6.54 -5.95
C VAL A 43 3.40 -6.68 -4.55
N VAL A 44 3.63 -5.71 -3.67
CA VAL A 44 3.12 -5.72 -2.30
C VAL A 44 1.60 -5.79 -2.28
N LEU A 45 0.92 -4.99 -3.11
CA LEU A 45 -0.54 -5.00 -3.20
C LEU A 45 -1.11 -6.33 -3.70
N ARG A 46 -0.44 -6.96 -4.67
CA ARG A 46 -0.79 -8.30 -5.14
C ARG A 46 -0.56 -9.38 -4.10
N LYS A 47 0.41 -9.20 -3.20
CA LYS A 47 0.69 -10.13 -2.10
C LYS A 47 -0.23 -9.92 -0.89
N ALA A 48 -0.70 -8.70 -0.70
CA ALA A 48 -1.67 -8.35 0.34
C ALA A 48 -3.12 -8.69 -0.05
N ASP A 49 -3.35 -9.23 -1.25
CA ASP A 49 -4.67 -9.47 -1.85
C ASP A 49 -5.58 -8.21 -1.85
N ILE A 50 -4.96 -7.03 -2.04
CA ILE A 50 -5.66 -5.75 -2.10
C ILE A 50 -5.95 -5.39 -3.57
N ASN A 51 -7.21 -5.06 -3.83
CA ASN A 51 -7.64 -4.60 -5.16
C ASN A 51 -7.01 -3.26 -5.54
N LEU A 52 -6.31 -3.22 -6.68
CA LEU A 52 -5.61 -2.02 -7.18
C LEU A 52 -6.55 -0.91 -7.66
N THR A 53 -7.82 -1.22 -7.88
CA THR A 53 -8.85 -0.26 -8.30
C THR A 53 -9.42 0.55 -7.14
N LYS A 54 -9.24 0.09 -5.90
CA LYS A 54 -9.70 0.79 -4.69
C LYS A 54 -8.89 2.07 -4.44
N ARG A 55 -9.50 3.02 -3.74
CA ARG A 55 -8.80 4.22 -3.25
C ARG A 55 -8.15 3.94 -1.90
N ALA A 56 -7.10 4.69 -1.59
CA ALA A 56 -6.39 4.52 -0.32
C ALA A 56 -7.30 4.78 0.88
N GLY A 57 -8.20 5.76 0.79
CA GLY A 57 -9.15 6.08 1.87
C GLY A 57 -10.29 5.09 2.06
N GLU A 58 -10.43 4.09 1.17
CA GLU A 58 -11.42 3.01 1.27
C GLU A 58 -10.84 1.75 1.94
N LEU A 59 -9.56 1.78 2.32
CA LEU A 59 -8.89 0.65 2.97
C LEU A 59 -9.35 0.49 4.41
N THR A 60 -9.53 -0.77 4.81
CA THR A 60 -9.71 -1.15 6.21
C THR A 60 -8.38 -1.14 6.96
N GLU A 61 -8.41 -0.93 8.28
CA GLU A 61 -7.20 -0.96 9.12
C GLU A 61 -6.46 -2.30 8.99
N ASP A 62 -7.18 -3.42 8.88
CA ASP A 62 -6.61 -4.76 8.67
C ASP A 62 -5.88 -4.91 7.32
N GLU A 63 -6.37 -4.28 6.26
CA GLU A 63 -5.69 -4.25 4.96
C GLU A 63 -4.41 -3.39 5.02
N VAL A 64 -4.47 -2.27 5.75
CA VAL A 64 -3.30 -1.38 5.94
C VAL A 64 -2.21 -2.08 6.74
N GLU A 65 -2.57 -2.74 7.85
CA GLU A 65 -1.62 -3.45 8.69
C GLU A 65 -0.94 -4.61 7.94
N ARG A 66 -1.71 -5.40 7.19
CA ARG A 66 -1.15 -6.43 6.29
C ARG A 66 -0.20 -5.85 5.23
N GLY A 67 -0.54 -4.69 4.68
CA GLY A 67 0.37 -3.97 3.79
C GLY A 67 1.69 -3.62 4.47
N ILE A 68 1.62 -3.10 5.71
CA ILE A 68 2.80 -2.72 6.49
C ILE A 68 3.66 -3.94 6.85
N THR A 69 3.06 -5.05 7.28
CA THR A 69 3.81 -6.26 7.63
C THR A 69 4.56 -6.84 6.44
N ILE A 70 3.96 -6.82 5.24
CA ILE A 70 4.59 -7.27 4.00
C ILE A 70 5.74 -6.32 3.61
N MET A 71 5.56 -5.01 3.79
CA MET A 71 6.61 -4.02 3.51
C MET A 71 7.80 -4.15 4.46
N GLN A 72 7.56 -4.47 5.74
CA GLN A 72 8.60 -4.63 6.75
C GLN A 72 9.36 -5.96 6.62
N ASN A 73 8.68 -7.03 6.21
CA ASN A 73 9.26 -8.38 6.12
C ASN A 73 9.19 -8.98 4.70
N PRO A 74 9.74 -8.32 3.67
CA PRO A 74 9.50 -8.73 2.28
C PRO A 74 10.06 -10.11 1.92
N CYS A 75 11.13 -10.56 2.58
CA CYS A 75 11.72 -11.88 2.38
C CYS A 75 10.76 -13.02 2.79
N GLN A 76 9.92 -12.80 3.81
CA GLN A 76 8.98 -13.82 4.30
C GLN A 76 7.80 -14.02 3.34
N TYR A 77 7.44 -13.00 2.56
CA TYR A 77 6.29 -13.01 1.65
C TYR A 77 6.63 -13.40 0.21
N LYS A 78 7.76 -14.08 0.01
CA LYS A 78 8.23 -14.58 -1.30
C LYS A 78 8.43 -13.46 -2.33
N ILE A 79 8.87 -12.28 -1.89
CA ILE A 79 9.34 -11.23 -2.80
C ILE A 79 10.80 -11.56 -3.16
N PRO A 80 11.16 -11.65 -4.45
CA PRO A 80 12.52 -11.99 -4.85
C PRO A 80 13.52 -10.90 -4.44
N ASP A 81 14.72 -11.31 -4.01
CA ASP A 81 15.80 -10.40 -3.57
C ASP A 81 16.23 -9.37 -4.63
N LEU A 82 16.00 -9.64 -5.92
CA LEU A 82 16.23 -8.67 -7.01
C LEU A 82 15.37 -7.39 -6.85
N PHE A 83 14.27 -7.46 -6.09
CA PHE A 83 13.34 -6.36 -5.85
C PHE A 83 13.63 -5.56 -4.58
N LEU A 84 14.59 -6.00 -3.76
CA LEU A 84 14.95 -5.35 -2.50
C LEU A 84 16.06 -4.34 -2.75
N ASP A 85 15.87 -3.10 -2.28
CA ASP A 85 16.90 -2.09 -2.32
C ASP A 85 17.86 -2.24 -1.13
N ARG A 86 19.16 -2.15 -1.44
CA ARG A 86 20.37 -2.51 -0.67
C ARG A 86 20.87 -3.95 -0.85
N ARG A 87 21.66 -4.12 -1.91
CA ARG A 87 22.83 -5.02 -1.92
C ARG A 87 24.02 -4.26 -1.33
N THR A 88 24.18 -4.33 -0.02
CA THR A 88 25.46 -4.14 0.70
C THR A 88 25.37 -4.87 2.02
#